data_AF-A0A945DFV4-F1
#
_entry.id   AF-A0A945DFV4-F1
#
_cell.length_a   1.000
_cell.length_b   1.000
_cell.length_c   1.000
_cell.angle_alpha   90.00
_cell.angle_beta   90.00
_cell.angle_gamma   90.00
#
_symmetry.space_group_name_H-M   'P 1'
#
loop_
_entity.id
_entity.type
_entity.pdbx_description
1 polymer ?
#
loop_
_entity_poly.entity_id
_entity_poly.type
_entity_poly.pdbx_seq_one_letter_code
_entity_poly.pdbx_strand_id
1 'polypeptide(L)' 'MMDNQTKELDQWELALEDQIKIVKKCQQDMGLTSCTKCTKILECNIRKQYVRSVYESMSKGSGGGFEF' A
#
# COMPACT_ATOMS: atom_id res chain seq x y z
N MET A 1 16.43 -10.59 -23.21
CA MET A 1 17.38 -10.17 -22.16
C MET A 1 16.53 -9.99 -20.93
N MET A 2 16.56 -10.94 -19.99
CA MET A 2 15.85 -10.83 -18.72
C MET A 2 16.90 -10.51 -17.68
N ASP A 3 17.04 -9.21 -17.37
CA ASP A 3 17.86 -8.74 -16.28
C ASP A 3 17.20 -9.18 -14.96
N ASN A 4 17.64 -10.34 -14.48
CA ASN A 4 17.32 -10.86 -13.16
C ASN A 4 18.23 -10.17 -12.14
N GLN A 5 17.96 -8.89 -11.87
CA GLN A 5 18.51 -8.23 -10.69
C GLN A 5 17.59 -8.55 -9.52
N THR A 6 18.07 -9.39 -8.60
CA THR A 6 17.47 -9.54 -7.27
C THR A 6 17.63 -8.20 -6.55
N LYS A 7 16.67 -7.30 -6.79
CA LYS A 7 16.64 -5.97 -6.21
C LYS A 7 16.35 -6.16 -4.72
N GLU A 8 17.34 -5.89 -3.86
CA GLU A 8 17.07 -5.78 -2.43
C GLU A 8 16.04 -4.67 -2.22
N LEU A 9 14.88 -5.06 -1.69
CA LEU A 9 13.82 -4.13 -1.34
C LEU A 9 14.26 -3.35 -0.11
N ASP A 10 14.20 -2.03 -0.19
CA ASP A 10 14.41 -1.23 1.01
C ASP A 10 13.23 -1.34 1.98
N GLN A 11 13.40 -0.80 3.19
CA GLN A 11 12.38 -0.84 4.25
C GLN A 11 11.02 -0.28 3.82
N TRP A 12 10.97 0.68 2.88
CA TRP A 12 9.73 1.28 2.42
C TRP A 12 9.05 0.40 1.37
N GLU A 13 9.82 -0.23 0.49
CA GLU A 13 9.30 -1.23 -0.45
C GLU A 13 8.75 -2.46 0.32
N LEU A 14 9.44 -2.92 1.37
CA LEU A 14 8.97 -4.01 2.24
C LEU A 14 7.68 -3.62 2.99
N ALA A 15 7.60 -2.40 3.53
CA ALA A 15 6.39 -1.91 4.19
C ALA A 15 5.20 -1.83 3.22
N LEU A 16 5.43 -1.39 1.98
CA LEU A 16 4.40 -1.36 0.94
C LEU A 16 3.92 -2.78 0.59
N GLU A 17 4.83 -3.75 0.44
CA GLU A 17 4.43 -5.13 0.16
C GLU A 17 3.55 -5.74 1.26
N ASP A 18 3.87 -5.45 2.52
CA ASP A 18 3.04 -5.89 3.66
C ASP A 18 1.64 -5.25 3.61
N GLN A 19 1.57 -3.93 3.40
CA GLN A 19 0.29 -3.24 3.27
C GLN A 19 -0.54 -3.70 2.06
N ILE A 20 0.10 -4.06 0.95
CA ILE A 20 -0.59 -4.67 -0.20
C ILE A 20 -1.24 -6.00 0.19
N LYS A 21 -0.56 -6.85 0.97
CA LYS A 21 -1.13 -8.12 1.46
C LYS A 21 -2.33 -7.86 2.36
N ILE A 22 -2.23 -6.89 3.27
CA ILE A 22 -3.32 -6.51 4.18
C ILE A 22 -4.54 -6.00 3.40
N VAL A 23 -4.35 -5.08 2.45
CA VAL A 23 -5.45 -4.54 1.63
C VAL A 23 -6.09 -5.63 0.79
N LYS A 24 -5.30 -6.49 0.14
CA LYS A 24 -5.83 -7.58 -0.68
C LYS A 24 -6.64 -8.57 0.15
N LYS A 25 -6.15 -8.93 1.33
CA LYS A 25 -6.90 -9.78 2.26
C LYS A 25 -8.20 -9.11 2.71
N CYS A 26 -8.15 -7.84 3.10
CA CYS A 26 -9.36 -7.08 3.45
C CYS A 26 -10.38 -7.04 2.31
N GLN A 27 -9.91 -6.85 1.07
CA GLN A 27 -10.75 -6.88 -0.12
C GLN A 27 -11.40 -8.26 -0.31
N GLN A 28 -10.62 -9.34 -0.20
CA GLN A 28 -11.11 -10.71 -0.32
C GLN A 28 -12.13 -11.06 0.77
N ASP A 29 -11.85 -10.74 2.03
CA ASP A 29 -12.74 -11.01 3.17
C ASP A 29 -14.08 -10.27 3.05
N MET A 30 -14.07 -9.10 2.39
CA MET A 30 -15.29 -8.31 2.11
C MET A 30 -15.92 -8.63 0.74
N GLY A 31 -15.36 -9.54 -0.05
CA GLY A 31 -15.83 -9.84 -1.41
C GLY A 31 -15.69 -8.67 -2.39
N LEU A 32 -14.76 -7.75 -2.14
CA LEU A 32 -14.49 -6.57 -2.96
C LEU A 32 -13.31 -6.81 -3.91
N THR A 33 -13.37 -6.23 -5.10
CA THR A 33 -12.23 -6.27 -6.06
C THR A 33 -11.36 -5.01 -6.01
N SER A 34 -11.77 -4.00 -5.24
CA SER A 34 -11.07 -2.72 -5.10
C SER A 34 -11.61 -1.98 -3.87
N CYS A 35 -10.76 -1.20 -3.20
CA CYS A 35 -11.17 -0.29 -2.13
C CYS A 35 -12.18 0.76 -2.60
N THR A 36 -12.25 1.06 -3.90
CA THR A 36 -13.25 2.01 -4.45
C THR A 36 -14.68 1.51 -4.35
N LYS A 37 -14.87 0.20 -4.20
CA LYS A 37 -16.18 -0.43 -3.97
C LYS A 37 -16.53 -0.53 -2.48
N CYS A 38 -15.63 -0.12 -1.59
CA CYS A 38 -15.88 -0.15 -0.16
C CYS A 38 -16.70 1.08 0.26
N THR A 39 -17.80 0.86 0.98
CA THR A 39 -18.65 1.96 1.49
C THR A 39 -17.91 2.86 2.47
N LYS A 40 -16.87 2.34 3.14
CA LYS A 40 -16.02 3.07 4.08
C LYS A 40 -14.77 3.68 3.42
N ILE A 41 -14.70 3.81 2.10
CA ILE A 41 -13.47 4.23 1.37
C ILE A 41 -12.79 5.49 1.96
N LEU A 42 -13.57 6.48 2.40
CA LEU A 42 -13.04 7.74 2.95
C LEU A 42 -12.49 7.57 4.38
N GLU A 43 -13.08 6.67 5.18
CA GLU A 43 -12.76 6.46 6.59
C GLU A 43 -11.96 5.18 6.86
N CYS A 44 -11.69 4.38 5.82
CA CYS A 44 -11.04 3.09 5.95
C CYS A 44 -9.56 3.25 6.32
N ASN A 45 -9.22 2.98 7.59
CA ASN A 45 -7.85 3.06 8.08
C ASN A 45 -6.90 2.15 7.29
N ILE A 46 -7.31 0.92 6.93
CA ILE A 46 -6.49 -0.01 6.13
C ILE A 46 -6.11 0.64 4.79
N ARG A 47 -7.06 1.30 4.11
CA ARG A 47 -6.78 2.04 2.88
C ARG A 47 -5.83 3.21 3.13
N LYS A 48 -6.06 4.00 4.19
CA LYS A 48 -5.19 5.16 4.52
C LYS A 48 -3.74 4.72 4.78
N GLN A 49 -3.53 3.65 5.54
CA GLN A 49 -2.20 3.08 5.78
C GLN A 49 -1.53 2.59 4.49
N TYR A 50 -2.29 1.93 3.62
CA TYR A 50 -1.78 1.54 2.31
C TYR A 50 -1.37 2.74 1.46
N VAL A 51 -2.22 3.76 1.34
CA VAL A 51 -1.89 4.99 0.59
C VAL A 51 -0.64 5.66 1.16
N ARG A 52 -0.54 5.76 2.50
CA ARG A 52 0.66 6.27 3.17
C ARG A 52 1.91 5.47 2.79
N SER A 53 1.86 4.14 2.87
CA SER A 53 3.00 3.29 2.51
C SER A 53 3.42 3.42 1.04
N VAL A 54 2.48 3.66 0.12
CA VAL A 54 2.80 3.97 -1.29
C VAL A 54 3.60 5.27 -1.38
N TYR A 55 3.14 6.34 -0.73
CA TYR A 55 3.86 7.62 -0.75
C TYR A 55 5.23 7.53 -0.10
N GLU A 56 5.33 6.85 1.05
CA GLU A 56 6.61 6.62 1.74
C GLU A 56 7.56 5.78 0.87
N SER A 57 7.07 4.75 0.18
CA SER A 57 7.87 3.95 -0.76
C SER A 57 8.34 4.74 -1.98
N MET A 58 7.50 5.65 -2.51
CA MET A 58 7.86 6.49 -3.66
C MET A 58 8.83 7.60 -3.28
N SER A 59 8.66 8.20 -2.10
CA SER A 59 9.51 9.27 -1.57
C SER A 59 10.72 8.78 -0.78
N LYS A 60 10.83 7.47 -0.57
CA LYS A 60 11.82 6.84 0.33
C LYS A 60 11.80 7.45 1.73
N GLY A 61 10.59 7.69 2.25
CA GLY A 61 10.36 8.32 3.55
C GLY A 61 10.50 9.84 3.57
N SER A 62 10.84 10.48 2.45
CA SER A 62 10.88 11.95 2.31
C SER A 62 9.46 12.51 2.10
N GLY A 63 8.59 12.32 3.10
CA GLY A 63 7.20 12.76 3.05
C GLY A 63 7.04 14.23 3.44
N GLY A 64 6.51 15.05 2.53
CA GLY A 64 5.99 16.39 2.83
C GLY A 64 4.51 16.35 3.21
N GLY A 65 4.20 16.57 4.48
CA GLY A 65 2.94 17.18 4.96
C GLY A 65 1.58 16.59 4.56
N PHE A 66 1.48 15.31 4.16
CA PHE A 66 0.17 14.69 3.91
C PHE A 66 -0.38 14.04 5.19
N GLU A 67 -1.44 14.64 5.75
CA GLU A 67 -2.26 14.04 6.82
C GLU A 67 -3.47 13.34 6.19
N PHE A 68 -3.71 12.06 6.54
CA PHE A 68 -4.79 11.22 5.98
C PHE A 68 -5.91 10.95 6.97
#